data_AF-A0AAD8C7G7-F1
#
_entry.id   AF-A0AAD8C7G7-F1
#
_cell.length_a   1.000
_cell.length_b   1.000
_cell.length_c   1.000
_cell.angle_alpha   90.00
_cell.angle_beta   90.00
_cell.angle_gamma   90.00
#
_symmetry.space_group_name_H-M   'P 1'
#
loop_
_entity.id
_entity.type
_entity.pdbx_description
1 polymer ?
#
loop_
_entity_poly.entity_id
_entity_poly.type
_entity_poly.pdbx_seq_one_letter_code
_entity_poly.pdbx_strand_id
1 'polypeptide(L)'
;MSDEEEKTGLEEKAAEDKKSGEDEKLGEKKKSGEDEKTTEKSTAERSLNSKSKYLKDPYENCTKTFNGHRDMIRIKNFTTDSLPDPYNKIEDVYKLTMALVYLTVRIKTKCVSSKRPDFMPDTKKECSYPLSEKRGEKCYSTGTGRVCDVVTHRGRKCTCIECSKSQSPNKNCWTIKVFTATHVVFDGEEAADAICTLFYDDNDNTDTNKDLRGFKKIWSDSGGDLCLLSTVTCNEGLSTKLFAKIREFNDYWKSLKTFHEKQKSKERLVILVSHPHGKEKRISVGFGFDIGAIQGLRYSKFIYSSPTCPGTSGGPVYVLGYDWFATEFVHGGGMNDFTDIENIFRNNSDLITKLFPSYQSGSPIIPLSYSSVYYTDEKNSDTSQDKIETAQSANVDPKFKFSNYSARWY
;
A
#
# COMPACT_ATOMS: atom_id res chain seq x y z
N MET A 1 3.97 -24.88 68.98
CA MET A 1 4.68 -24.00 68.04
C MET A 1 3.66 -23.69 66.95
N SER A 2 2.71 -22.82 67.29
CA SER A 2 2.65 -21.40 66.89
C SER A 2 2.41 -21.29 65.38
N ASP A 3 1.15 -21.26 64.91
CA ASP A 3 0.17 -20.14 64.90
C ASP A 3 0.27 -19.30 63.61
N GLU A 4 -0.88 -18.70 63.26
CA GLU A 4 -1.23 -17.81 62.12
C GLU A 4 -1.79 -18.57 60.88
N GLU A 5 -3.11 -18.69 60.64
CA GLU A 5 -4.20 -17.69 60.49
C GLU A 5 -3.80 -16.56 59.51
N GLU A 6 -4.54 -16.26 58.43
CA GLU A 6 -5.81 -15.53 58.50
C GLU A 6 -6.54 -15.52 57.13
N LYS A 7 -7.87 -15.66 57.17
CA LYS A 7 -8.82 -15.42 56.08
C LYS A 7 -9.53 -14.08 56.33
N THR A 8 -9.67 -13.23 55.30
CA THR A 8 -10.76 -12.26 55.09
C THR A 8 -10.77 -11.94 53.58
N GLY A 9 -11.85 -11.82 52.81
CA GLY A 9 -13.21 -11.36 53.08
C GLY A 9 -13.29 -9.87 52.72
N LEU A 10 -13.95 -9.49 51.61
CA LEU A 10 -14.59 -8.17 51.42
C LEU A 10 -15.44 -8.12 50.14
N GLU A 11 -16.72 -7.81 50.35
CA GLU A 11 -17.78 -7.43 49.40
C GLU A 11 -17.72 -5.91 49.08
N GLU A 12 -18.70 -5.45 48.29
CA GLU A 12 -19.15 -4.06 48.03
C GLU A 12 -18.45 -3.31 46.88
N LYS A 13 -19.10 -2.49 46.04
CA LYS A 13 -20.48 -1.97 45.94
C LYS A 13 -20.67 -1.38 44.54
N ALA A 14 -21.92 -1.38 44.07
CA ALA A 14 -22.40 -0.59 42.95
C ALA A 14 -22.54 0.90 43.33
N ALA A 15 -22.31 1.79 42.37
CA ALA A 15 -22.78 3.18 42.44
C ALA A 15 -23.19 3.65 41.04
N GLU A 16 -24.50 3.84 40.88
CA GLU A 16 -25.14 4.63 39.84
C GLU A 16 -24.91 6.11 40.15
N ASP A 17 -24.64 6.94 39.13
CA ASP A 17 -24.71 8.39 39.25
C ASP A 17 -25.59 8.96 38.13
N LYS A 18 -26.73 9.52 38.56
CA LYS A 18 -27.68 10.34 37.80
C LYS A 18 -27.55 11.79 38.28
N LYS A 19 -27.29 12.74 37.38
CA LYS A 19 -27.62 14.17 37.53
C LYS A 19 -28.04 14.70 36.15
N SER A 20 -29.34 14.89 35.90
CA SER A 20 -30.12 16.13 36.13
C SER A 20 -29.61 17.30 35.28
N GLY A 21 -30.19 17.41 34.08
CA GLY A 21 -30.08 18.61 33.24
C GLY A 21 -31.14 19.64 33.66
N GLU A 22 -30.70 20.88 33.78
CA GLU A 22 -31.54 22.05 34.06
C GLU A 22 -31.94 22.74 32.74
N ASP A 23 -33.20 23.15 32.72
CA ASP A 23 -33.86 23.95 31.69
C ASP A 23 -33.38 25.40 31.72
N GLU A 24 -33.06 25.98 30.55
CA GLU A 24 -33.10 27.43 30.36
C GLU A 24 -33.88 27.79 29.09
N LYS A 25 -35.06 28.38 29.31
CA LYS A 25 -35.84 29.16 28.34
C LYS A 25 -35.30 30.59 28.30
N LEU A 26 -35.22 31.20 27.12
CA LEU A 26 -35.78 32.55 26.82
C LEU A 26 -35.32 33.05 25.45
N GLY A 27 -36.24 33.64 24.67
CA GLY A 27 -35.88 34.64 23.67
C GLY A 27 -36.66 34.62 22.35
N GLU A 28 -37.99 34.73 22.38
CA GLU A 28 -38.75 35.20 21.22
C GLU A 28 -38.45 36.68 20.96
N LYS A 29 -38.14 37.04 19.70
CA LYS A 29 -38.31 38.40 19.20
C LYS A 29 -38.90 38.35 17.78
N LYS A 30 -40.21 38.63 17.71
CA LYS A 30 -40.91 39.08 16.51
C LYS A 30 -40.49 40.52 16.20
N LYS A 31 -40.23 40.84 14.93
CA LYS A 31 -40.55 42.14 14.34
C LYS A 31 -40.99 41.96 12.89
N SER A 32 -42.03 42.72 12.58
CA SER A 32 -42.95 42.73 11.44
C SER A 32 -42.69 43.91 10.50
N GLY A 33 -43.28 43.83 9.30
CA GLY A 33 -43.54 44.93 8.35
C GLY A 33 -42.63 44.88 7.11
N GLU A 34 -43.11 44.51 5.91
CA GLU A 34 -43.95 45.29 4.96
C GLU A 34 -43.24 46.59 4.53
N ASP A 35 -43.16 47.04 3.27
CA ASP A 35 -43.69 46.61 1.98
C ASP A 35 -42.99 47.42 0.85
N GLU A 36 -43.30 47.08 -0.40
CA GLU A 36 -43.26 47.92 -1.62
C GLU A 36 -41.96 48.25 -2.37
N LYS A 37 -41.72 47.44 -3.42
CA LYS A 37 -41.89 47.78 -4.85
C LYS A 37 -41.33 49.13 -5.35
N THR A 38 -40.29 49.08 -6.19
CA THR A 38 -40.27 49.76 -7.50
C THR A 38 -39.14 49.29 -8.40
N THR A 39 -39.51 49.05 -9.65
CA THR A 39 -38.74 48.69 -10.85
C THR A 39 -37.64 49.68 -11.22
N GLU A 40 -36.49 49.17 -11.68
CA GLU A 40 -35.80 49.76 -12.85
C GLU A 40 -34.84 48.76 -13.54
N LYS A 41 -35.00 48.67 -14.86
CA LYS A 41 -34.15 47.97 -15.82
C LYS A 41 -32.78 48.66 -15.90
N SER A 42 -31.67 47.91 -15.88
CA SER A 42 -30.59 48.14 -16.85
C SER A 42 -29.65 46.94 -16.95
N THR A 43 -29.65 46.35 -18.15
CA THR A 43 -28.48 45.89 -18.91
C THR A 43 -27.21 45.56 -18.14
N ALA A 44 -26.99 44.26 -17.92
CA ALA A 44 -25.65 43.67 -17.95
C ALA A 44 -25.75 42.16 -18.25
N GLU A 45 -26.10 41.82 -19.50
CA GLU A 45 -25.70 40.54 -20.09
C GLU A 45 -24.17 40.54 -20.23
N ARG A 46 -23.48 40.37 -19.09
CA ARG A 46 -22.06 40.06 -19.10
C ARG A 46 -21.98 38.57 -19.36
N SER A 47 -21.91 38.25 -20.66
CA SER A 47 -21.48 36.97 -21.21
C SER A 47 -20.43 36.34 -20.30
N LEU A 48 -20.86 35.40 -19.45
CA LEU A 48 -20.00 34.44 -18.79
C LEU A 48 -19.53 33.48 -19.87
N ASN A 49 -18.67 34.00 -20.74
CA ASN A 49 -17.80 33.23 -21.58
C ASN A 49 -16.71 32.65 -20.66
N SER A 50 -17.13 31.77 -19.73
CA SER A 50 -16.21 30.94 -18.97
C SER A 50 -15.57 30.03 -20.00
N LYS A 51 -14.42 30.46 -20.53
CA LYS A 51 -13.47 29.58 -21.18
C LYS A 51 -13.15 28.48 -20.18
N SER A 52 -13.93 27.40 -20.24
CA SER A 52 -13.58 26.09 -19.71
C SER A 52 -12.24 25.77 -20.32
N LYS A 53 -11.16 26.13 -19.62
CA LYS A 53 -9.84 25.57 -19.86
C LYS A 53 -10.07 24.09 -19.70
N TYR A 54 -10.15 23.38 -20.82
CA TYR A 54 -10.15 21.92 -20.84
C TYR A 54 -8.92 21.50 -20.05
N LEU A 55 -9.14 21.10 -18.80
CA LEU A 55 -8.12 20.51 -17.95
C LEU A 55 -7.73 19.24 -18.69
N LYS A 56 -6.53 19.26 -19.26
CA LYS A 56 -5.93 18.09 -19.88
C LYS A 56 -6.07 16.91 -18.94
N ASP A 57 -6.51 15.76 -19.48
CA ASP A 57 -6.66 14.55 -18.68
C ASP A 57 -5.31 14.29 -17.99
N PRO A 58 -5.25 14.22 -16.65
CA PRO A 58 -3.99 14.02 -15.92
C PRO A 58 -3.28 12.72 -16.30
N TYR A 59 -3.94 11.85 -17.07
CA TYR A 59 -3.46 10.59 -17.60
C TYR A 59 -3.27 10.57 -19.13
N GLU A 60 -3.27 11.73 -19.82
CA GLU A 60 -3.11 11.83 -21.30
C GLU A 60 -1.90 11.05 -21.85
N ASN A 61 -0.84 10.92 -21.05
CA ASN A 61 0.39 10.24 -21.45
C ASN A 61 0.40 8.74 -21.12
N CYS A 62 -0.66 8.21 -20.51
CA CYS A 62 -0.78 6.79 -20.25
C CYS A 62 -1.33 6.07 -21.48
N THR A 63 -0.49 5.22 -22.08
CA THR A 63 -0.86 4.43 -23.27
C THR A 63 -1.78 3.25 -22.94
N LYS A 64 -1.92 2.88 -21.65
CA LYS A 64 -2.77 1.76 -21.23
C LYS A 64 -4.22 2.21 -21.13
N THR A 65 -4.99 1.91 -22.19
CA THR A 65 -6.40 2.28 -22.35
C THR A 65 -7.37 1.20 -21.88
N PHE A 66 -6.97 -0.07 -21.86
CA PHE A 66 -7.77 -1.22 -21.40
C PHE A 66 -7.18 -1.81 -20.12
N ASN A 67 -8.07 -2.19 -19.18
CA ASN A 67 -7.73 -2.71 -17.86
C ASN A 67 -6.74 -1.79 -17.12
N GLY A 68 -6.94 -0.48 -17.28
CA GLY A 68 -6.01 0.58 -16.95
C GLY A 68 -6.48 1.42 -15.75
N HIS A 69 -5.82 2.56 -15.55
CA HIS A 69 -6.17 3.50 -14.47
C HIS A 69 -7.60 4.05 -14.57
N ARG A 70 -8.23 4.01 -15.75
CA ARG A 70 -9.62 4.43 -15.98
C ARG A 70 -10.64 3.45 -15.41
N ASP A 71 -10.29 2.16 -15.37
CA ASP A 71 -11.13 1.10 -14.83
C ASP A 71 -10.98 0.96 -13.30
N MET A 72 -10.05 1.73 -12.70
CA MET A 72 -9.86 1.77 -11.26
C MET A 72 -10.89 2.68 -10.58
N ILE A 73 -11.40 2.19 -9.46
CA ILE A 73 -12.44 2.84 -8.68
C ILE A 73 -11.83 3.93 -7.80
N ARG A 74 -12.37 5.15 -7.87
CA ARG A 74 -12.01 6.22 -6.94
C ARG A 74 -12.52 5.88 -5.54
N ILE A 75 -11.76 6.21 -4.50
CA ILE A 75 -12.11 5.87 -3.11
C ILE A 75 -13.51 6.35 -2.72
N LYS A 76 -13.86 7.58 -3.08
CA LYS A 76 -15.18 8.16 -2.78
C LYS A 76 -16.35 7.43 -3.46
N ASN A 77 -16.08 6.61 -4.46
CA ASN A 77 -17.06 5.81 -5.17
C ASN A 77 -17.03 4.33 -4.76
N PHE A 78 -16.08 3.92 -3.91
CA PHE A 78 -15.93 2.52 -3.53
C PHE A 78 -16.91 2.16 -2.42
N THR A 79 -17.76 1.18 -2.71
CA THR A 79 -18.80 0.65 -1.81
C THR A 79 -18.69 -0.87 -1.73
N THR A 80 -19.48 -1.52 -0.87
CA THR A 80 -19.59 -2.98 -0.84
C THR A 80 -19.99 -3.56 -2.20
N ASP A 81 -20.84 -2.86 -2.95
CA ASP A 81 -21.30 -3.28 -4.29
C ASP A 81 -20.21 -3.18 -5.36
N SER A 82 -19.10 -2.51 -5.06
CA SER A 82 -17.91 -2.50 -5.93
C SER A 82 -17.14 -3.81 -5.89
N LEU A 83 -17.43 -4.69 -4.92
CA LEU A 83 -16.85 -6.02 -4.83
C LEU A 83 -17.69 -7.03 -5.63
N PRO A 84 -17.08 -8.05 -6.24
CA PRO A 84 -17.82 -9.10 -6.93
C PRO A 84 -18.52 -10.03 -5.94
N ASP A 85 -19.61 -10.68 -6.36
CA ASP A 85 -20.23 -11.78 -5.60
C ASP A 85 -19.23 -12.97 -5.49
N PRO A 86 -19.17 -13.67 -4.35
CA PRO A 86 -19.94 -13.45 -3.11
C PRO A 86 -19.30 -12.44 -2.13
N TYR A 87 -18.20 -11.79 -2.50
CA TYR A 87 -17.40 -10.96 -1.60
C TYR A 87 -18.07 -9.66 -1.19
N ASN A 88 -18.99 -9.12 -2.01
CA ASN A 88 -19.81 -7.97 -1.64
C ASN A 88 -20.72 -8.21 -0.41
N LYS A 89 -21.01 -9.47 -0.08
CA LYS A 89 -21.80 -9.86 1.11
C LYS A 89 -20.96 -9.98 2.38
N ILE A 90 -19.63 -9.85 2.27
CA ILE A 90 -18.69 -10.05 3.37
C ILE A 90 -18.15 -8.69 3.80
N GLU A 91 -18.74 -8.13 4.86
CA GLU A 91 -18.41 -6.78 5.34
C GLU A 91 -16.92 -6.60 5.64
N ASP A 92 -16.25 -7.65 6.14
CA ASP A 92 -14.81 -7.61 6.45
C ASP A 92 -13.94 -7.40 5.21
N VAL A 93 -14.37 -7.79 4.01
CA VAL A 93 -13.62 -7.51 2.76
C VAL A 93 -13.60 -6.01 2.47
N TYR A 94 -14.75 -5.35 2.64
CA TYR A 94 -14.85 -3.90 2.50
C TYR A 94 -14.01 -3.19 3.57
N LYS A 95 -14.15 -3.58 4.84
CA LYS A 95 -13.40 -2.98 5.95
C LYS A 95 -11.89 -3.16 5.81
N LEU A 96 -11.44 -4.35 5.41
CA LEU A 96 -10.03 -4.61 5.09
C LEU A 96 -9.55 -3.71 3.96
N THR A 97 -10.33 -3.58 2.88
CA THR A 97 -9.98 -2.72 1.75
C THR A 97 -9.81 -1.27 2.19
N MET A 98 -10.72 -0.75 3.02
CA MET A 98 -10.62 0.62 3.53
C MET A 98 -9.45 0.82 4.50
N ALA A 99 -9.10 -0.21 5.28
CA ALA A 99 -7.88 -0.18 6.09
C ALA A 99 -6.62 -0.17 5.21
N LEU A 100 -6.59 -0.96 4.13
CA LEU A 100 -5.52 -0.96 3.14
C LEU A 100 -5.38 0.41 2.45
N VAL A 101 -6.51 1.03 2.09
CA VAL A 101 -6.57 2.39 1.55
C VAL A 101 -5.92 3.40 2.49
N TYR A 102 -6.23 3.35 3.77
CA TYR A 102 -5.66 4.25 4.76
C TYR A 102 -4.14 4.09 4.91
N LEU A 103 -3.66 2.85 4.86
CA LEU A 103 -2.23 2.50 4.99
C LEU A 103 -1.42 2.73 3.70
N THR A 104 -2.09 2.90 2.56
CA THR A 104 -1.45 3.14 1.27
C THR A 104 -0.95 4.58 1.18
N VAL A 105 0.31 4.73 0.75
CA VAL A 105 1.00 6.02 0.63
C VAL A 105 1.44 6.29 -0.79
N ARG A 106 1.48 7.57 -1.15
CA ARG A 106 2.11 8.02 -2.38
C ARG A 106 3.59 8.21 -2.13
N ILE A 107 4.44 7.65 -2.99
CA ILE A 107 5.89 7.85 -2.93
C ILE A 107 6.30 8.76 -4.08
N LYS A 108 7.17 9.74 -3.77
CA LYS A 108 7.81 10.61 -4.75
C LYS A 108 9.31 10.66 -4.48
N THR A 109 10.14 10.29 -5.45
CA THR A 109 11.59 10.49 -5.40
C THR A 109 11.97 11.74 -6.20
N LYS A 110 13.11 12.36 -5.88
CA LYS A 110 13.59 13.58 -6.55
C LYS A 110 14.80 13.36 -7.47
N CYS A 111 15.36 12.17 -7.39
CA CYS A 111 16.53 11.76 -8.12
C CYS A 111 16.33 10.32 -8.58
N VAL A 112 17.10 9.96 -9.59
CA VAL A 112 17.29 8.60 -10.06
C VAL A 112 18.75 8.25 -9.81
N SER A 113 18.99 7.20 -9.03
CA SER A 113 20.33 6.80 -8.64
C SER A 113 21.20 6.53 -9.87
N SER A 114 22.45 6.99 -9.82
CA SER A 114 23.46 6.65 -10.83
C SER A 114 23.75 5.15 -10.90
N LYS A 115 23.35 4.39 -9.88
CA LYS A 115 23.62 2.96 -9.72
C LYS A 115 22.51 2.06 -10.25
N ARG A 116 21.40 2.58 -10.79
CA ARG A 116 20.36 1.71 -11.38
C ARG A 116 21.00 0.85 -12.49
N PRO A 117 20.66 -0.45 -12.58
CA PRO A 117 21.18 -1.28 -13.66
C PRO A 117 20.58 -0.85 -15.00
N ASP A 118 21.22 -1.22 -16.11
CA ASP A 118 20.64 -1.02 -17.46
C ASP A 118 19.39 -1.89 -17.65
N PHE A 119 19.45 -3.11 -17.12
CA PHE A 119 18.48 -4.16 -17.36
C PHE A 119 17.92 -4.72 -16.05
N MET A 120 16.71 -5.26 -16.12
CA MET A 120 16.12 -6.03 -15.02
C MET A 120 17.01 -7.22 -14.67
N PRO A 121 17.28 -7.47 -13.37
CA PRO A 121 17.98 -8.67 -12.92
C PRO A 121 17.33 -9.91 -13.52
N ASP A 122 18.15 -10.91 -13.85
CA ASP A 122 17.71 -12.22 -14.36
C ASP A 122 16.96 -12.20 -15.71
N THR A 123 16.86 -11.04 -16.36
CA THR A 123 16.44 -10.96 -17.76
C THR A 123 17.67 -11.10 -18.66
N LYS A 124 17.53 -11.69 -19.85
CA LYS A 124 18.63 -11.87 -20.83
C LYS A 124 19.09 -10.56 -21.49
N LYS A 125 19.10 -9.45 -20.73
CA LYS A 125 19.34 -8.06 -21.18
C LYS A 125 18.31 -7.56 -22.20
N GLU A 126 17.11 -8.11 -22.16
CA GLU A 126 16.03 -7.75 -23.08
C GLU A 126 15.09 -6.72 -22.46
N CYS A 127 15.00 -6.66 -21.13
CA CYS A 127 14.12 -5.75 -20.41
C CYS A 127 14.93 -4.65 -19.73
N SER A 128 14.76 -3.40 -20.18
CA SER A 128 15.38 -2.24 -19.53
C SER A 128 14.86 -2.08 -18.10
N TYR A 129 15.75 -1.77 -17.16
CA TYR A 129 15.33 -1.44 -15.80
C TYR A 129 14.57 -0.10 -15.80
N PRO A 130 13.45 0.04 -15.08
CA PRO A 130 12.71 1.29 -15.04
C PRO A 130 13.61 2.49 -14.70
N LEU A 131 13.56 3.54 -15.52
CA LEU A 131 14.34 4.78 -15.38
C LEU A 131 15.86 4.61 -15.52
N SER A 132 16.35 3.50 -16.09
CA SER A 132 17.79 3.30 -16.33
C SER A 132 18.40 4.36 -17.25
N GLU A 133 17.59 4.91 -18.16
CA GLU A 133 18.00 5.97 -19.09
C GLU A 133 18.22 7.32 -18.40
N LYS A 134 17.71 7.51 -17.18
CA LYS A 134 17.77 8.77 -16.42
C LYS A 134 18.72 8.72 -15.23
N ARG A 135 19.65 7.77 -15.20
CA ARG A 135 20.58 7.57 -14.08
C ARG A 135 21.40 8.82 -13.79
N GLY A 136 21.48 9.16 -12.51
CA GLY A 136 22.19 10.35 -12.03
C GLY A 136 21.43 11.66 -12.28
N GLU A 137 20.26 11.62 -12.93
CA GLU A 137 19.46 12.81 -13.15
C GLU A 137 18.63 13.20 -11.92
N LYS A 138 18.47 14.51 -11.74
CA LYS A 138 17.49 15.09 -10.81
C LYS A 138 16.12 15.15 -11.48
N CYS A 139 15.48 13.99 -11.63
CA CYS A 139 14.12 13.92 -12.12
C CYS A 139 13.17 13.34 -11.08
N TYR A 140 11.94 13.84 -11.06
CA TYR A 140 10.92 13.32 -10.17
C TYR A 140 10.34 12.01 -10.71
N SER A 141 10.29 11.00 -9.85
CA SER A 141 9.52 9.78 -10.11
C SER A 141 8.44 9.61 -9.05
N THR A 142 7.41 8.83 -9.37
CA THR A 142 6.29 8.56 -8.46
C THR A 142 6.00 7.08 -8.42
N GLY A 143 5.60 6.60 -7.26
CA GLY A 143 5.06 5.26 -7.07
C GLY A 143 4.13 5.22 -5.87
N THR A 144 3.85 4.01 -5.42
CA THR A 144 3.01 3.74 -4.26
C THR A 144 3.80 2.92 -3.25
N GLY A 145 3.43 3.00 -1.97
CA GLY A 145 3.82 2.00 -0.97
C GLY A 145 2.72 1.77 0.05
N ARG A 146 3.00 0.95 1.05
CA ARG A 146 2.11 0.67 2.19
C ARG A 146 2.86 0.79 3.49
N VAL A 147 2.29 1.53 4.45
CA VAL A 147 2.74 1.47 5.84
C VAL A 147 2.46 0.09 6.39
N CYS A 148 3.51 -0.65 6.74
CA CYS A 148 3.40 -2.04 7.20
C CYS A 148 3.60 -2.20 8.70
N ASP A 149 4.32 -1.28 9.35
CA ASP A 149 4.66 -1.39 10.78
C ASP A 149 4.96 -0.02 11.39
N VAL A 150 4.72 0.10 12.70
CA VAL A 150 5.04 1.27 13.53
C VAL A 150 5.69 0.79 14.82
N VAL A 151 6.99 1.03 14.96
CA VAL A 151 7.77 0.60 16.12
C VAL A 151 7.99 1.77 17.07
N THR A 152 7.58 1.62 18.33
CA THR A 152 7.78 2.65 19.36
C THR A 152 9.16 2.56 19.99
N HIS A 153 9.84 3.69 20.15
CA HIS A 153 11.10 3.83 20.88
C HIS A 153 10.93 4.85 22.01
N ARG A 154 11.10 4.41 23.26
CA ARG A 154 10.99 5.25 24.46
C ARG A 154 12.37 5.56 25.03
N GLY A 155 12.52 6.76 25.59
CA GLY A 155 13.73 7.19 26.29
C GLY A 155 14.95 7.46 25.40
N ARG A 156 14.82 7.38 24.07
CA ARG A 156 15.90 7.64 23.12
C ARG A 156 15.73 9.01 22.48
N LYS A 157 16.83 9.72 22.25
CA LYS A 157 16.82 10.98 21.49
C LYS A 157 16.26 10.72 20.10
N CYS A 158 15.16 11.37 19.76
CA CYS A 158 14.53 11.24 18.45
C CYS A 158 15.48 11.73 17.34
N THR A 159 15.57 10.94 16.27
CA THR A 159 16.42 11.24 15.10
C THR A 159 15.61 11.63 13.86
N CYS A 160 14.34 12.03 14.03
CA CYS A 160 13.56 12.60 12.91
C CYS A 160 14.19 13.93 12.44
N ILE A 161 13.83 14.39 11.25
CA ILE A 161 14.41 15.59 10.63
C ILE A 161 14.19 16.84 11.48
N GLU A 162 13.05 16.93 12.16
CA GLU A 162 12.73 18.06 13.04
C GLU A 162 13.55 18.01 14.32
N CYS A 163 13.63 16.85 14.97
CA CYS A 163 14.38 16.67 16.22
C CYS A 163 15.89 16.71 16.01
N SER A 164 16.41 16.34 14.85
CA SER A 164 17.85 16.41 14.56
C SER A 164 18.37 17.85 14.51
N LYS A 165 17.48 18.82 14.23
CA LYS A 165 17.78 20.25 14.21
C LYS A 165 17.44 20.96 15.52
N SER A 166 16.71 20.30 16.42
CA SER A 166 16.30 20.87 17.71
C SER A 166 17.37 20.71 18.78
N GLN A 167 17.52 21.73 19.64
CA GLN A 167 18.32 21.64 20.86
C GLN A 167 17.65 20.78 21.95
N SER A 168 16.31 20.65 21.90
CA SER A 168 15.47 19.87 22.80
C SER A 168 14.73 18.77 22.03
N PRO A 169 15.44 17.74 21.56
CA PRO A 169 14.83 16.64 20.81
C PRO A 169 13.87 15.84 21.69
N ASN A 170 12.78 15.36 21.09
CA ASN A 170 11.83 14.49 21.78
C ASN A 170 12.50 13.18 22.24
N LYS A 171 12.04 12.63 23.38
CA LYS A 171 12.52 11.36 23.94
C LYS A 171 11.69 10.14 23.55
N ASN A 172 10.52 10.38 22.96
CA ASN A 172 9.66 9.36 22.39
C ASN A 172 9.65 9.55 20.87
N CYS A 173 9.90 8.47 20.15
CA CYS A 173 9.81 8.46 18.70
C CYS A 173 9.32 7.12 18.19
N TRP A 174 8.92 7.11 16.92
CA TRP A 174 8.37 5.95 16.25
C TRP A 174 9.09 5.75 14.93
N THR A 175 9.46 4.51 14.63
CA THR A 175 9.90 4.12 13.29
C THR A 175 8.70 3.65 12.50
N ILE A 176 8.39 4.34 11.41
CA ILE A 176 7.38 3.93 10.43
C ILE A 176 8.09 3.16 9.33
N LYS A 177 7.59 1.96 9.02
CA LYS A 177 8.11 1.14 7.92
C LYS A 177 7.12 1.11 6.76
N VAL A 178 7.66 1.14 5.55
CA VAL A 178 6.88 1.19 4.30
C VAL A 178 7.41 0.15 3.33
N PHE A 179 6.54 -0.73 2.84
CA PHE A 179 6.84 -1.57 1.68
C PHE A 179 6.52 -0.83 0.38
N THR A 180 7.33 -1.04 -0.64
CA THR A 180 7.14 -0.57 -2.00
C THR A 180 7.89 -1.50 -2.97
N ALA A 181 7.89 -1.19 -4.26
CA ALA A 181 8.68 -1.92 -5.23
C ALA A 181 10.13 -1.43 -5.28
N THR A 182 11.09 -2.33 -5.53
CA THR A 182 12.52 -1.99 -5.62
C THR A 182 12.79 -1.03 -6.77
N HIS A 183 12.09 -1.15 -7.90
CA HIS A 183 12.25 -0.16 -8.98
C HIS A 183 11.61 1.21 -8.68
N VAL A 184 10.73 1.32 -7.68
CA VAL A 184 10.19 2.62 -7.21
C VAL A 184 11.23 3.34 -6.35
N VAL A 185 11.90 2.62 -5.44
CA VAL A 185 13.02 3.14 -4.65
C VAL A 185 14.17 2.13 -4.68
N PHE A 186 15.14 2.39 -5.54
CA PHE A 186 16.20 1.44 -5.88
C PHE A 186 17.23 1.27 -4.77
N ASP A 187 17.76 2.36 -4.24
CA ASP A 187 18.86 2.33 -3.28
C ASP A 187 18.70 3.36 -2.15
N GLY A 188 19.75 3.47 -1.33
CA GLY A 188 19.77 4.41 -0.21
C GLY A 188 19.80 5.87 -0.63
N GLU A 189 20.30 6.20 -1.82
CA GLU A 189 20.31 7.56 -2.36
C GLU A 189 18.89 8.01 -2.68
N GLU A 190 18.16 7.20 -3.44
CA GLU A 190 16.75 7.46 -3.75
C GLU A 190 15.87 7.44 -2.50
N ALA A 191 16.14 6.54 -1.55
CA ALA A 191 15.41 6.48 -0.29
C ALA A 191 15.61 7.75 0.55
N ALA A 192 16.82 8.30 0.61
CA ALA A 192 17.08 9.53 1.36
C ALA A 192 16.29 10.74 0.81
N ASP A 193 16.09 10.78 -0.51
CA ASP A 193 15.32 11.82 -1.20
C ASP A 193 13.81 11.52 -1.32
N ALA A 194 13.37 10.32 -0.93
CA ALA A 194 11.98 9.91 -1.01
C ALA A 194 11.09 10.71 -0.04
N ILE A 195 9.92 11.10 -0.55
CA ILE A 195 8.82 11.68 0.22
C ILE A 195 7.65 10.71 0.13
N CYS A 196 7.18 10.22 1.27
CA CYS A 196 5.93 9.46 1.35
C CYS A 196 4.81 10.37 1.84
N THR A 197 3.80 10.63 1.01
CA THR A 197 2.62 11.41 1.39
C THR A 197 1.50 10.45 1.83
N LEU A 198 1.15 10.51 3.11
CA LEU A 198 0.00 9.84 3.71
C LEU A 198 -1.30 10.59 3.39
N PHE A 199 -2.41 9.87 3.37
CA PHE A 199 -3.78 10.41 3.27
C PHE A 199 -4.07 11.22 1.99
N TYR A 200 -3.30 10.95 0.91
CA TYR A 200 -3.48 11.57 -0.40
C TYR A 200 -4.66 10.93 -1.16
N ASP A 201 -5.88 11.19 -0.72
CA ASP A 201 -7.06 10.49 -1.28
C ASP A 201 -7.69 11.22 -2.48
N ASP A 202 -7.60 12.55 -2.52
CA ASP A 202 -8.08 13.39 -3.63
C ASP A 202 -7.01 14.45 -3.97
N ASN A 203 -6.97 14.90 -5.23
CA ASN A 203 -6.10 16.00 -5.65
C ASN A 203 -6.59 17.35 -5.12
N ASP A 204 -7.90 17.47 -4.84
CA ASP A 204 -8.52 18.74 -4.46
C ASP A 204 -8.39 19.06 -2.97
N ASN A 205 -8.28 18.03 -2.11
CA ASN A 205 -8.16 18.18 -0.67
C ASN A 205 -6.79 17.70 -0.18
N THR A 206 -5.87 18.65 -0.01
CA THR A 206 -4.50 18.34 0.43
C THR A 206 -4.22 18.67 1.90
N ASP A 207 -5.19 19.25 2.62
CA ASP A 207 -5.00 19.72 4.00
C ASP A 207 -4.75 18.58 5.00
N THR A 208 -5.30 17.41 4.69
CA THR A 208 -5.12 16.20 5.49
C THR A 208 -3.79 15.49 5.23
N ASN A 209 -3.09 15.83 4.15
CA ASN A 209 -1.87 15.15 3.74
C ASN A 209 -0.78 15.29 4.81
N LYS A 210 -0.04 14.20 5.02
CA LYS A 210 1.14 14.21 5.89
C LYS A 210 2.34 13.65 5.13
N ASP A 211 3.36 14.48 4.97
CA ASP A 211 4.62 14.08 4.36
C ASP A 211 5.54 13.44 5.40
N LEU A 212 6.02 12.26 5.09
CA LEU A 212 7.13 11.61 5.76
C LEU A 212 8.39 11.74 4.89
N ARG A 213 9.53 11.97 5.54
CA ARG A 213 10.83 12.24 4.89
C ARG A 213 11.97 11.58 5.65
N GLY A 214 13.17 11.58 5.07
CA GLY A 214 14.37 11.03 5.73
C GLY A 214 14.34 9.52 5.80
N PHE A 215 13.85 8.89 4.74
CA PHE A 215 13.79 7.44 4.67
C PHE A 215 15.18 6.83 4.55
N LYS A 216 15.33 5.63 5.12
CA LYS A 216 16.44 4.72 4.92
C LYS A 216 15.92 3.48 4.26
N LYS A 217 16.62 2.98 3.24
CA LYS A 217 16.39 1.63 2.72
C LYS A 217 16.92 0.63 3.74
N ILE A 218 16.04 -0.21 4.27
CA ILE A 218 16.38 -1.25 5.25
C ILE A 218 16.78 -2.53 4.55
N TRP A 219 16.00 -2.91 3.55
CA TRP A 219 16.20 -4.13 2.79
C TRP A 219 15.54 -3.98 1.41
N SER A 220 16.03 -4.70 0.42
CA SER A 220 15.41 -4.80 -0.88
C SER A 220 15.73 -6.14 -1.53
N ASP A 221 14.80 -6.58 -2.34
CA ASP A 221 14.90 -7.74 -3.19
C ASP A 221 14.70 -7.29 -4.64
N SER A 222 15.72 -7.45 -5.46
CA SER A 222 15.66 -7.05 -6.86
C SER A 222 14.96 -8.10 -7.73
N GLY A 223 14.99 -9.38 -7.36
CA GLY A 223 14.29 -10.45 -8.08
C GLY A 223 12.80 -10.48 -7.75
N GLY A 224 12.47 -10.20 -6.49
CA GLY A 224 11.09 -10.03 -6.02
C GLY A 224 10.51 -8.62 -6.21
N ASP A 225 11.32 -7.68 -6.70
CA ASP A 225 10.98 -6.26 -6.83
C ASP A 225 10.29 -5.69 -5.58
N LEU A 226 10.79 -6.03 -4.39
CA LEU A 226 10.21 -5.64 -3.11
C LEU A 226 11.24 -4.89 -2.25
N CYS A 227 10.85 -3.74 -1.72
CA CYS A 227 11.73 -2.85 -0.97
C CYS A 227 11.08 -2.41 0.35
N LEU A 228 11.85 -2.47 1.43
CA LEU A 228 11.46 -2.02 2.76
C LEU A 228 12.18 -0.72 3.10
N LEU A 229 11.41 0.34 3.28
CA LEU A 229 11.87 1.64 3.72
C LEU A 229 11.51 1.86 5.19
N SER A 230 12.28 2.70 5.87
CA SER A 230 11.91 3.17 7.21
C SER A 230 12.23 4.64 7.41
N THR A 231 11.42 5.33 8.21
CA THR A 231 11.68 6.69 8.68
C THR A 231 11.32 6.83 10.15
N VAL A 232 11.82 7.87 10.81
CA VAL A 232 11.55 8.17 12.22
C VAL A 232 10.70 9.42 12.32
N THR A 233 9.68 9.40 13.18
CA THR A 233 8.89 10.57 13.55
C THR A 233 8.74 10.66 15.07
N CYS A 234 8.52 11.86 15.60
CA CYS A 234 8.08 12.08 16.99
C CYS A 234 6.60 12.52 17.08
N ASN A 235 5.83 12.36 16.00
CA ASN A 235 4.41 12.69 16.00
C ASN A 235 3.58 11.52 16.55
N GLU A 236 3.30 11.56 17.85
CA GLU A 236 2.52 10.53 18.55
C GLU A 236 1.13 10.33 17.95
N GLY A 237 0.42 11.42 17.66
CA GLY A 237 -0.94 11.36 17.11
C GLY A 237 -0.99 10.64 15.76
N LEU A 238 0.00 10.86 14.91
CA LEU A 238 0.14 10.14 13.64
C LEU A 238 0.47 8.66 13.86
N SER A 239 1.46 8.37 14.70
CA SER A 239 1.92 7.01 14.96
C SER A 239 0.83 6.14 15.60
N THR A 240 0.06 6.68 16.54
CA THR A 240 -1.08 6.01 17.16
C THR A 240 -2.18 5.69 16.14
N LYS A 241 -2.50 6.63 15.24
CA LYS A 241 -3.48 6.40 14.17
C LYS A 241 -3.04 5.29 13.21
N LEU A 242 -1.79 5.31 12.79
CA LEU A 242 -1.23 4.27 11.91
C LEU A 242 -1.21 2.90 12.59
N PHE A 243 -0.76 2.85 13.85
CA PHE A 243 -0.75 1.60 14.62
C PHE A 243 -2.16 1.02 14.81
N ALA A 244 -3.14 1.86 15.16
CA ALA A 244 -4.54 1.45 15.26
C ALA A 244 -5.05 0.88 13.93
N LYS A 245 -4.74 1.54 12.80
CA LYS A 245 -5.20 1.05 11.50
C LYS A 245 -4.52 -0.24 11.04
N ILE A 246 -3.23 -0.43 11.36
CA ILE A 246 -2.54 -1.71 11.14
C ILE A 246 -3.24 -2.82 11.92
N ARG A 247 -3.60 -2.58 13.19
CA ARG A 247 -4.36 -3.55 13.99
C ARG A 247 -5.71 -3.89 13.36
N GLU A 248 -6.49 -2.88 12.97
CA GLU A 248 -7.76 -3.11 12.27
C GLU A 248 -7.58 -3.95 11.01
N PHE A 249 -6.60 -3.63 10.15
CA PHE A 249 -6.30 -4.41 8.95
C PHE A 249 -6.00 -5.88 9.31
N ASN A 250 -5.18 -6.10 10.34
CA ASN A 250 -4.80 -7.43 10.81
C ASN A 250 -6.00 -8.23 11.33
N ASP A 251 -6.90 -7.57 12.06
CA ASP A 251 -8.10 -8.19 12.61
C ASP A 251 -9.05 -8.64 11.49
N TYR A 252 -9.29 -7.80 10.48
CA TYR A 252 -10.09 -8.18 9.30
C TYR A 252 -9.42 -9.27 8.47
N TRP A 253 -8.09 -9.23 8.30
CA TRP A 253 -7.35 -10.28 7.59
C TRP A 253 -7.50 -11.63 8.31
N LYS A 254 -7.37 -11.66 9.65
CA LYS A 254 -7.53 -12.90 10.45
C LYS A 254 -8.92 -13.50 10.23
N SER A 255 -9.97 -12.68 10.28
CA SER A 255 -11.36 -13.11 10.02
C SER A 255 -11.51 -13.73 8.62
N LEU A 256 -10.96 -13.07 7.60
CA LEU A 256 -11.05 -13.50 6.20
C LEU A 256 -10.20 -14.73 5.88
N LYS A 257 -9.09 -14.96 6.59
CA LYS A 257 -8.26 -16.17 6.43
C LYS A 257 -9.09 -17.43 6.72
N THR A 258 -9.83 -17.43 7.82
CA THR A 258 -10.72 -18.55 8.19
C THR A 258 -11.88 -18.75 7.20
N PHE A 259 -12.38 -17.66 6.61
CA PHE A 259 -13.38 -17.76 5.54
C PHE A 259 -12.79 -18.45 4.30
N HIS A 260 -11.59 -18.04 3.89
CA HIS A 260 -10.94 -18.56 2.69
C HIS A 260 -10.51 -20.03 2.83
N GLU A 261 -10.05 -20.47 4.00
CA GLU A 261 -9.70 -21.87 4.24
C GLU A 261 -10.86 -22.85 3.95
N LYS A 262 -12.11 -22.36 4.00
CA LYS A 262 -13.31 -23.11 3.62
C LYS A 262 -13.57 -23.09 2.11
N GLN A 263 -13.11 -22.06 1.42
CA GLN A 263 -13.23 -21.88 -0.03
C GLN A 263 -12.10 -22.66 -0.74
N LYS A 264 -12.41 -23.81 -1.34
CA LYS A 264 -11.43 -24.62 -2.09
C LYS A 264 -11.05 -24.04 -3.47
N SER A 265 -11.37 -22.78 -3.74
CA SER A 265 -11.10 -22.16 -5.04
C SER A 265 -9.61 -21.87 -5.22
N LYS A 266 -9.09 -22.17 -6.42
CA LYS A 266 -7.76 -21.72 -6.86
C LYS A 266 -7.75 -20.25 -7.26
N GLU A 267 -8.89 -19.75 -7.75
CA GLU A 267 -9.09 -18.34 -8.06
C GLU A 267 -9.41 -17.57 -6.79
N ARG A 268 -8.77 -16.41 -6.62
CA ARG A 268 -8.87 -15.60 -5.41
C ARG A 268 -9.18 -14.15 -5.77
N LEU A 269 -9.95 -13.49 -4.91
CA LEU A 269 -10.14 -12.04 -4.98
C LEU A 269 -8.79 -11.34 -4.81
N VAL A 270 -8.51 -10.38 -5.69
CA VAL A 270 -7.33 -9.53 -5.66
C VAL A 270 -7.75 -8.08 -5.58
N ILE A 271 -7.29 -7.40 -4.53
CA ILE A 271 -7.51 -5.97 -4.29
C ILE A 271 -6.16 -5.28 -4.35
N LEU A 272 -6.04 -4.28 -5.21
CA LEU A 272 -4.85 -3.43 -5.31
C LEU A 272 -5.24 -2.00 -4.99
N VAL A 273 -4.46 -1.34 -4.13
CA VAL A 273 -4.63 0.10 -3.87
C VAL A 273 -3.38 0.83 -4.32
N SER A 274 -3.53 1.90 -5.09
CA SER A 274 -2.39 2.65 -5.58
C SER A 274 -2.66 4.11 -5.87
N HIS A 275 -1.59 4.85 -6.17
CA HIS A 275 -1.61 6.21 -6.72
C HIS A 275 -1.17 6.17 -8.19
N PRO A 276 -2.06 5.83 -9.14
CA PRO A 276 -1.71 5.76 -10.55
C PRO A 276 -1.04 7.06 -11.00
N HIS A 277 0.21 6.98 -11.44
CA HIS A 277 0.99 8.14 -11.90
C HIS A 277 1.16 9.25 -10.83
N GLY A 278 1.14 8.87 -9.55
CA GLY A 278 1.27 9.79 -8.42
C GLY A 278 0.04 10.67 -8.18
N LYS A 279 -1.10 10.32 -8.78
CA LYS A 279 -2.38 11.03 -8.67
C LYS A 279 -3.22 10.52 -7.49
N GLU A 280 -4.51 10.88 -7.47
CA GLU A 280 -5.44 10.48 -6.44
C GLU A 280 -5.45 8.96 -6.27
N LYS A 281 -5.64 8.51 -5.03
CA LYS A 281 -5.59 7.09 -4.70
C LYS A 281 -6.79 6.36 -5.28
N ARG A 282 -6.56 5.16 -5.83
CA ARG A 282 -7.58 4.33 -6.49
C ARG A 282 -7.48 2.88 -6.07
N ILE A 283 -8.59 2.18 -6.24
CA ILE A 283 -8.78 0.77 -5.89
C ILE A 283 -9.04 -0.01 -7.17
N SER A 284 -8.30 -1.10 -7.35
CA SER A 284 -8.55 -2.09 -8.38
C SER A 284 -9.03 -3.38 -7.73
N VAL A 285 -10.10 -3.94 -8.28
CA VAL A 285 -10.65 -5.21 -7.85
C VAL A 285 -10.65 -6.16 -9.03
N GLY A 286 -10.27 -7.40 -8.80
CA GLY A 286 -10.22 -8.44 -9.82
C GLY A 286 -9.99 -9.80 -9.17
N PHE A 287 -9.57 -10.73 -10.00
CA PHE A 287 -9.31 -12.11 -9.60
C PHE A 287 -7.92 -12.52 -10.01
N GLY A 288 -7.32 -13.43 -9.26
CA GLY A 288 -5.99 -13.94 -9.57
C GLY A 288 -5.79 -15.39 -9.22
N PHE A 289 -4.74 -15.94 -9.81
CA PHE A 289 -4.30 -17.31 -9.63
C PHE A 289 -2.85 -17.33 -9.15
N ASP A 290 -2.58 -18.20 -8.18
CA ASP A 290 -1.21 -18.58 -7.86
C ASP A 290 -0.71 -19.50 -8.96
N ILE A 291 0.37 -19.08 -9.63
CA ILE A 291 1.03 -19.92 -10.64
C ILE A 291 2.19 -20.73 -10.05
N GLY A 292 2.31 -20.73 -8.73
CA GLY A 292 3.30 -21.49 -7.96
C GLY A 292 4.67 -20.81 -7.91
N ALA A 293 5.57 -21.46 -7.19
CA ALA A 293 6.98 -21.08 -7.15
C ALA A 293 7.60 -21.28 -8.53
N ILE A 294 8.32 -20.28 -9.02
CA ILE A 294 9.09 -20.42 -10.25
C ILE A 294 10.37 -21.19 -9.93
N GLN A 295 10.66 -22.25 -10.67
CA GLN A 295 11.86 -23.06 -10.45
C GLN A 295 13.11 -22.17 -10.46
N GLY A 296 13.93 -22.28 -9.40
CA GLY A 296 15.16 -21.50 -9.22
C GLY A 296 14.95 -20.13 -8.56
N LEU A 297 13.71 -19.67 -8.43
CA LEU A 297 13.33 -18.44 -7.77
C LEU A 297 12.63 -18.78 -6.45
N ARG A 298 13.01 -18.12 -5.35
CA ARG A 298 12.35 -18.30 -4.03
C ARG A 298 10.95 -17.66 -3.97
N TYR A 299 10.31 -17.46 -5.13
CA TYR A 299 9.14 -16.61 -5.28
C TYR A 299 8.01 -17.32 -6.00
N SER A 300 6.77 -17.21 -5.47
CA SER A 300 5.59 -17.46 -6.30
C SER A 300 5.21 -16.18 -7.04
N LYS A 301 4.80 -16.36 -8.30
CA LYS A 301 4.15 -15.29 -9.05
C LYS A 301 2.64 -15.40 -8.89
N PHE A 302 1.99 -14.25 -8.82
CA PHE A 302 0.55 -14.14 -8.99
C PHE A 302 0.24 -13.50 -10.34
N ILE A 303 -0.71 -14.06 -11.07
CA ILE A 303 -1.32 -13.40 -12.24
C ILE A 303 -2.73 -13.00 -11.84
N TYR A 304 -3.11 -11.76 -12.13
CA TYR A 304 -4.44 -11.25 -11.81
C TYR A 304 -5.01 -10.33 -12.88
N SER A 305 -6.33 -10.23 -12.89
CA SER A 305 -7.12 -9.42 -13.81
C SER A 305 -7.37 -7.99 -13.32
N SER A 306 -7.07 -7.66 -12.06
CA SER A 306 -7.31 -6.32 -11.51
C SER A 306 -6.65 -5.22 -12.37
N PRO A 307 -7.33 -4.08 -12.63
CA PRO A 307 -6.75 -3.00 -13.41
C PRO A 307 -5.44 -2.45 -12.86
N THR A 308 -4.47 -2.17 -13.74
CA THR A 308 -3.15 -1.63 -13.37
C THR A 308 -2.64 -0.70 -14.44
N CYS A 309 -1.57 0.04 -14.17
CA CYS A 309 -0.79 0.70 -15.21
C CYS A 309 0.66 0.87 -14.74
N PRO A 310 1.61 1.33 -15.58
CA PRO A 310 2.97 1.61 -15.10
C PRO A 310 3.01 2.58 -13.90
N GLY A 311 1.98 3.40 -13.74
CA GLY A 311 1.83 4.31 -12.60
C GLY A 311 1.37 3.66 -11.29
N THR A 312 1.00 2.37 -11.27
CA THR A 312 0.52 1.66 -10.06
C THR A 312 1.63 0.94 -9.28
N SER A 313 2.88 1.06 -9.73
CA SER A 313 4.04 0.37 -9.13
C SER A 313 4.21 0.61 -7.64
N GLY A 314 4.59 -0.45 -6.93
CA GLY A 314 4.76 -0.49 -5.48
C GLY A 314 3.46 -0.49 -4.69
N GLY A 315 2.30 -0.44 -5.37
CA GLY A 315 1.00 -0.50 -4.71
C GLY A 315 0.78 -1.84 -4.04
N PRO A 316 0.28 -1.88 -2.78
CA PRO A 316 0.00 -3.14 -2.12
C PRO A 316 -1.07 -3.93 -2.87
N VAL A 317 -0.82 -5.24 -3.01
CA VAL A 317 -1.73 -6.18 -3.68
C VAL A 317 -2.21 -7.20 -2.67
N TYR A 318 -3.42 -7.02 -2.15
CA TYR A 318 -4.06 -7.98 -1.28
C TYR A 318 -4.66 -9.14 -2.08
N VAL A 319 -4.20 -10.35 -1.78
CA VAL A 319 -4.76 -11.60 -2.34
C VAL A 319 -5.49 -12.32 -1.22
N LEU A 320 -6.79 -12.54 -1.39
CA LEU A 320 -7.61 -13.14 -0.34
C LEU A 320 -7.13 -14.55 0.04
N GLY A 321 -7.02 -14.77 1.35
CA GLY A 321 -6.61 -16.04 1.94
C GLY A 321 -5.13 -16.37 1.82
N TYR A 322 -4.28 -15.43 1.36
CA TYR A 322 -2.84 -15.57 1.53
C TYR A 322 -2.40 -15.17 2.92
N ASP A 323 -1.29 -15.74 3.35
CA ASP A 323 -0.68 -15.34 4.61
C ASP A 323 0.03 -14.00 4.45
N TRP A 324 -0.68 -12.93 4.78
CA TRP A 324 -0.19 -11.56 4.62
C TRP A 324 1.03 -11.26 5.49
N PHE A 325 1.25 -12.00 6.57
CA PHE A 325 2.41 -11.80 7.44
C PHE A 325 3.62 -12.60 7.02
N ALA A 326 3.41 -13.71 6.33
CA ALA A 326 4.50 -14.45 5.69
C ALA A 326 4.91 -13.79 4.36
N THR A 327 3.95 -13.17 3.68
CA THR A 327 4.10 -12.76 2.29
C THR A 327 3.52 -11.37 2.05
N GLU A 328 4.40 -10.42 1.71
CA GLU A 328 4.00 -9.10 1.26
C GLU A 328 4.01 -9.05 -0.28
N PHE A 329 2.93 -8.50 -0.85
CA PHE A 329 2.73 -8.40 -2.28
C PHE A 329 2.66 -6.93 -2.71
N VAL A 330 3.54 -6.52 -3.61
CA VAL A 330 3.54 -5.18 -4.22
C VAL A 330 3.49 -5.30 -5.74
N HIS A 331 2.74 -4.43 -6.40
CA HIS A 331 2.65 -4.44 -7.86
C HIS A 331 4.00 -4.06 -8.49
N GLY A 332 4.57 -4.97 -9.27
CA GLY A 332 5.94 -4.87 -9.75
C GLY A 332 6.16 -4.00 -10.99
N GLY A 333 5.13 -3.41 -11.60
CA GLY A 333 5.24 -2.44 -12.71
C GLY A 333 5.87 -2.95 -14.03
N GLY A 334 6.71 -3.98 -13.97
CA GLY A 334 7.41 -4.60 -15.07
C GLY A 334 6.59 -5.72 -15.67
N MET A 335 6.46 -5.67 -16.99
CA MET A 335 6.02 -6.81 -17.80
C MET A 335 7.16 -7.80 -17.86
N ASN A 336 7.42 -8.51 -16.77
CA ASN A 336 8.47 -9.50 -16.76
C ASN A 336 8.00 -10.72 -17.54
N ASP A 337 8.60 -10.83 -18.71
CA ASP A 337 8.67 -11.96 -19.61
C ASP A 337 7.33 -12.59 -20.01
N PHE A 338 6.76 -12.06 -21.10
CA PHE A 338 5.66 -12.72 -21.79
C PHE A 338 5.99 -14.16 -22.15
N THR A 339 7.25 -14.57 -22.30
CA THR A 339 7.56 -15.95 -22.67
C THR A 339 7.21 -16.94 -21.55
N ASP A 340 7.42 -16.57 -20.28
CA ASP A 340 6.95 -17.35 -19.14
C ASP A 340 5.42 -17.42 -19.10
N ILE A 341 4.77 -16.26 -19.29
CA ILE A 341 3.32 -16.15 -19.24
C ILE A 341 2.65 -16.90 -20.40
N GLU A 342 3.20 -16.81 -21.61
CA GLU A 342 2.78 -17.58 -22.76
C GLU A 342 2.98 -19.06 -22.54
N ASN A 343 4.11 -19.50 -21.99
CA ASN A 343 4.32 -20.92 -21.68
C ASN A 343 3.33 -21.40 -20.61
N ILE A 344 3.05 -20.59 -19.59
CA ILE A 344 2.03 -20.87 -18.57
C ILE A 344 0.66 -21.01 -19.23
N PHE A 345 0.28 -20.08 -20.11
CA PHE A 345 -1.01 -20.13 -20.79
C PHE A 345 -1.11 -21.24 -21.83
N ARG A 346 -0.04 -21.56 -22.56
CA ARG A 346 0.02 -22.71 -23.47
C ARG A 346 -0.22 -24.01 -22.70
N ASN A 347 0.37 -24.11 -21.51
CA ASN A 347 0.21 -25.29 -20.64
C ASN A 347 -1.10 -25.28 -19.83
N ASN A 348 -1.80 -24.15 -19.75
CA ASN A 348 -3.04 -23.97 -18.97
C ASN A 348 -4.03 -23.10 -19.75
N SER A 349 -4.45 -23.57 -20.94
CA SER A 349 -5.29 -22.79 -21.86
C SER A 349 -6.65 -22.39 -21.27
N ASP A 350 -7.15 -23.15 -20.29
CA ASP A 350 -8.37 -22.85 -19.56
C ASP A 350 -8.25 -21.60 -18.66
N LEU A 351 -7.04 -21.23 -18.22
CA LEU A 351 -6.80 -20.03 -17.42
C LEU A 351 -7.07 -18.75 -18.20
N ILE A 352 -6.77 -18.71 -19.51
CA ILE A 352 -7.07 -17.54 -20.36
C ILE A 352 -8.58 -17.32 -20.38
N THR A 353 -9.36 -18.37 -20.67
CA THR A 353 -10.82 -18.26 -20.78
C THR A 353 -11.46 -17.90 -19.45
N LYS A 354 -10.90 -18.35 -18.32
CA LYS A 354 -11.37 -17.98 -16.97
C LYS A 354 -11.05 -16.53 -16.61
N LEU A 355 -9.81 -16.09 -16.81
CA LEU A 355 -9.38 -14.73 -16.50
C LEU A 355 -10.01 -13.69 -17.43
N PHE A 356 -10.28 -14.07 -18.68
CA PHE A 356 -10.80 -13.18 -19.71
C PHE A 356 -11.92 -13.88 -20.51
N PRO A 357 -13.14 -13.99 -19.94
CA PRO A 357 -14.26 -14.63 -20.62
C PRO A 357 -14.63 -13.97 -21.95
N SER A 358 -14.30 -12.69 -22.11
CA SER A 358 -14.48 -11.92 -23.34
C SER A 358 -13.43 -12.20 -24.42
N TYR A 359 -12.38 -12.97 -24.11
CA TYR A 359 -11.33 -13.32 -25.07
C TYR A 359 -11.81 -14.48 -25.95
N GLN A 360 -12.26 -14.17 -27.17
CA GLN A 360 -12.69 -15.18 -28.13
C GLN A 360 -11.49 -15.91 -28.74
N SER A 361 -11.55 -17.24 -28.73
CA SER A 361 -10.62 -18.14 -29.44
C SER A 361 -10.38 -17.64 -30.88
N GLY A 362 -9.14 -17.32 -31.23
CA GLY A 362 -8.77 -16.84 -32.57
C GLY A 362 -8.62 -15.32 -32.71
N SER A 363 -8.92 -14.53 -31.68
CA SER A 363 -8.54 -13.11 -31.67
C SER A 363 -7.00 -13.00 -31.68
N PRO A 364 -6.40 -12.10 -32.48
CA PRO A 364 -4.97 -11.83 -32.36
C PRO A 364 -4.66 -11.50 -30.91
N ILE A 365 -3.55 -12.02 -30.37
CA ILE A 365 -3.08 -11.73 -29.02
C ILE A 365 -2.83 -10.23 -28.95
N ILE A 366 -3.87 -9.46 -28.62
CA ILE A 366 -3.69 -8.12 -28.09
C ILE A 366 -2.88 -8.36 -26.82
N PRO A 367 -1.70 -7.76 -26.66
CA PRO A 367 -0.90 -7.93 -25.45
C PRO A 367 -1.74 -7.39 -24.29
N LEU A 368 -2.51 -8.28 -23.67
CA LEU A 368 -3.12 -8.06 -22.37
C LEU A 368 -1.94 -7.75 -21.47
N SER A 369 -1.94 -6.56 -20.89
CA SER A 369 -0.86 -6.18 -19.99
C SER A 369 -1.09 -6.90 -18.67
N TYR A 370 -0.56 -8.12 -18.62
CA TYR A 370 -0.49 -8.91 -17.40
C TYR A 370 0.32 -8.16 -16.36
N SER A 371 -0.13 -8.27 -15.13
CA SER A 371 0.58 -7.73 -13.98
C SER A 371 0.97 -8.89 -13.10
N SER A 372 2.27 -9.04 -12.87
CA SER A 372 2.79 -10.00 -11.91
C SER A 372 3.17 -9.29 -10.61
N VAL A 373 3.11 -10.07 -9.53
CA VAL A 373 3.68 -9.73 -8.23
C VAL A 373 4.59 -10.89 -7.84
N TYR A 374 5.68 -10.57 -7.15
CA TYR A 374 6.66 -11.53 -6.64
C TYR A 374 6.75 -11.46 -5.11
N TYR A 375 7.22 -12.54 -4.47
CA TYR A 375 7.47 -12.58 -3.00
C TYR A 375 8.51 -13.62 -2.61
N THR A 376 9.20 -13.56 -1.46
CA THR A 376 10.09 -14.63 -0.99
C THR A 376 9.43 -15.62 -0.01
N ASP A 377 9.55 -16.94 -0.22
CA ASP A 377 9.21 -17.95 0.80
C ASP A 377 10.42 -18.23 1.73
N GLU A 378 10.21 -18.23 3.05
CA GLU A 378 11.27 -18.43 4.06
C GLU A 378 11.38 -19.88 4.58
N LYS A 379 10.63 -20.84 4.04
CA LYS A 379 10.66 -22.22 4.56
C LYS A 379 11.44 -23.19 3.68
N ASN A 380 12.77 -23.16 3.80
CA ASN A 380 13.62 -24.37 3.85
C ASN A 380 15.11 -24.01 3.81
N SER A 381 15.79 -24.16 4.95
CA SER A 381 17.23 -24.37 4.94
C SER A 381 17.64 -25.24 6.12
N ASP A 382 17.43 -26.54 5.97
CA ASP A 382 18.21 -27.53 6.69
C ASP A 382 18.58 -28.63 5.71
N THR A 383 19.82 -28.58 5.22
CA THR A 383 20.71 -29.69 4.85
C THR A 383 21.83 -29.18 3.94
N SER A 384 23.04 -29.12 4.48
CA SER A 384 24.26 -29.78 3.97
C SER A 384 25.48 -28.96 4.37
N GLN A 385 26.17 -29.43 5.42
CA GLN A 385 27.57 -29.11 5.65
C GLN A 385 28.38 -29.76 4.52
N ASP A 386 29.20 -28.99 3.83
CA ASP A 386 30.50 -29.48 3.36
C ASP A 386 31.48 -28.33 3.10
N LYS A 387 32.75 -28.73 3.12
CA LYS A 387 33.93 -28.04 3.63
C LYS A 387 34.43 -26.84 2.81
N ILE A 388 34.97 -25.86 3.53
CA ILE A 388 35.74 -24.70 3.04
C ILE A 388 37.22 -25.10 2.94
N GLU A 389 37.85 -24.80 1.79
CA GLU A 389 39.28 -24.51 1.68
C GLU A 389 39.48 -23.03 1.30
N THR A 390 40.57 -22.47 1.81
CA THR A 390 40.74 -21.06 2.20
C THR A 390 41.29 -20.18 1.07
N ALA A 391 40.76 -18.96 0.93
CA ALA A 391 41.52 -17.80 0.44
C ALA A 391 41.01 -16.50 1.08
N GLN A 392 41.94 -15.73 1.67
CA GLN A 392 41.71 -14.52 2.46
C GLN A 392 41.34 -13.31 1.59
N SER A 393 40.24 -12.61 1.90
CA SER A 393 40.22 -11.14 1.94
C SER A 393 38.99 -10.59 2.69
N ALA A 394 39.24 -9.55 3.50
CA ALA A 394 38.31 -8.63 4.16
C ALA A 394 37.20 -9.20 5.08
N ASN A 395 37.42 -9.02 6.39
CA ASN A 395 36.45 -9.15 7.48
C ASN A 395 35.11 -8.49 7.15
N VAL A 396 34.10 -9.33 6.87
CA VAL A 396 32.68 -9.00 7.06
C VAL A 396 32.12 -10.07 7.99
N ASP A 397 31.58 -9.62 9.11
CA ASP A 397 30.97 -10.42 10.18
C ASP A 397 29.91 -11.41 9.64
N PRO A 398 30.16 -12.73 9.67
CA PRO A 398 29.21 -13.71 9.17
C PRO A 398 28.43 -14.29 10.34
N LYS A 399 27.49 -13.53 10.91
CA LYS A 399 26.52 -14.05 11.89
C LYS A 399 25.32 -13.13 12.16
N PHE A 400 24.62 -12.69 11.11
CA PHE A 400 23.18 -12.41 11.25
C PHE A 400 22.39 -13.60 10.70
N LYS A 401 22.25 -14.64 11.54
CA LYS A 401 21.07 -15.51 11.47
C LYS A 401 19.88 -14.60 11.78
N PHE A 402 19.03 -14.31 10.78
CA PHE A 402 17.77 -13.61 10.99
C PHE A 402 16.74 -14.54 11.64
N SER A 403 17.03 -15.01 12.86
CA SER A 403 16.12 -15.85 13.66
C SER A 403 15.10 -15.04 14.45
N ASN A 404 14.82 -13.78 14.08
CA ASN A 404 14.02 -12.85 14.88
C ASN A 404 13.10 -11.91 14.07
N TYR A 405 12.66 -12.28 12.86
CA TYR A 405 11.36 -11.81 12.40
C TYR A 405 10.28 -12.65 13.08
N SER A 406 10.05 -12.32 14.35
CA SER A 406 8.76 -12.59 14.97
C SER A 406 7.74 -11.82 14.14
N ALA A 407 6.92 -12.54 13.39
CA ALA A 407 5.49 -12.24 13.37
C ALA A 407 5.11 -12.03 14.83
N ARG A 408 5.05 -10.76 15.26
CA ARG A 408 4.59 -10.42 16.59
C ARG A 408 3.11 -10.71 16.57
N TRP A 409 2.79 -11.85 17.15
CA TRP A 409 1.48 -12.16 17.69
C TRP A 409 1.08 -11.02 18.64
N TYR A 410 0.03 -10.30 18.24
CA TYR A 410 -1.01 -9.91 19.17
C TYR A 410 -2.18 -10.86 18.96
#